data_AF-A0A9X1QG75-F1
#
_entry.id   AF-A0A9X1QG75-F1
#
_cell.length_a   1.000
_cell.length_b   1.000
_cell.length_c   1.000
_cell.angle_alpha   90.00
_cell.angle_beta   90.00
_cell.angle_gamma   90.00
#
_symmetry.space_group_name_H-M   'P 1'
#
loop_
_entity.id
_entity.type
_entity.pdbx_description
1 polymer ?
#
loop_
_entity_poly.entity_id
_entity_poly.type
_entity_poly.pdbx_seq_one_letter_code
_entity_poly.pdbx_strand_id
1 'polypeptide(L)'
;MSSKSNPQSRLSESKLSVDRNTLRNWVTAASPESTEQDISEKTFLTLLQQVSLEGLSQNIRERKKYAEYIFWMVSVWLVMVILIVWLNGLGEVYCYNFLDPILRTGVKYISFKFQLSDAVLIALITTATVNITTFFLVVTKYLFPNTPEKESPPVE
;
A
#
# COMPACT_ATOMS: atom_id res chain seq x y z
N MET A 1 70.84 -15.42 42.32
CA MET A 1 71.03 -15.71 40.87
C MET A 1 69.96 -14.91 40.13
N SER A 2 70.19 -13.64 39.80
CA SER A 2 70.91 -13.17 38.61
C SER A 2 70.40 -13.80 37.31
N SER A 3 69.55 -13.09 36.55
CA SER A 3 69.83 -12.84 35.13
C SER A 3 68.91 -11.74 34.54
N LYS A 4 69.48 -10.53 34.50
CA LYS A 4 69.42 -9.48 33.45
C LYS A 4 68.08 -9.16 32.75
N SER A 5 67.57 -7.97 33.09
CA SER A 5 66.91 -7.05 32.17
C SER A 5 67.95 -6.21 31.41
N ASN A 6 67.87 -6.07 30.08
CA ASN A 6 68.25 -4.84 29.36
C ASN A 6 67.77 -4.87 27.89
N PRO A 7 67.53 -3.71 27.25
CA PRO A 7 66.37 -3.49 26.41
C PRO A 7 66.84 -3.13 24.99
N GLN A 8 65.89 -2.74 24.15
CA GLN A 8 66.05 -1.67 23.16
C GLN A 8 67.47 -1.06 23.06
N SER A 9 68.25 -1.52 22.09
CA SER A 9 69.26 -0.67 21.48
C SER A 9 69.44 -1.08 20.03
N ARG A 10 69.50 -0.07 19.17
CA ARG A 10 69.73 -0.13 17.72
C ARG A 10 68.50 -0.25 16.83
N LEU A 11 67.59 0.68 17.06
CA LEU A 11 67.07 1.50 15.97
C LEU A 11 68.25 2.15 15.22
N SER A 12 68.77 1.53 14.16
CA SER A 12 69.42 2.22 13.02
C SER A 12 70.12 1.19 12.13
N GLU A 13 69.46 0.79 11.04
CA GLU A 13 70.02 0.45 9.72
C GLU A 13 68.97 -0.43 9.02
N SER A 14 68.14 0.12 8.14
CA SER A 14 68.44 0.46 6.75
C SER A 14 67.73 -0.53 5.82
N LYS A 15 67.04 0.06 4.83
CA LYS A 15 66.42 -0.55 3.65
C LYS A 15 65.12 -1.31 3.86
N LEU A 16 64.06 -0.48 3.88
CA LEU A 16 62.86 -0.61 3.05
C LEU A 16 62.96 -1.75 2.00
N SER A 17 62.65 -2.98 2.40
CA SER A 17 62.25 -4.03 1.47
C SER A 17 60.74 -4.09 1.53
N VAL A 18 60.08 -3.12 0.87
CA VAL A 18 58.65 -3.30 0.61
C VAL A 18 58.56 -4.48 -0.34
N ASP A 19 58.05 -5.59 0.17
CA ASP A 19 57.95 -6.85 -0.55
C ASP A 19 57.07 -6.64 -1.79
N ARG A 20 57.48 -7.20 -2.93
CA ARG A 20 56.84 -6.97 -4.23
C ARG A 20 55.40 -7.47 -4.25
N ASN A 21 55.05 -8.37 -3.33
CA ASN A 21 53.72 -8.93 -3.17
C ASN A 21 52.86 -8.03 -2.29
N THR A 22 53.47 -7.36 -1.30
CA THR A 22 52.82 -6.25 -0.60
C THR A 22 52.58 -5.08 -1.55
N LEU A 23 53.56 -4.64 -2.35
CA LEU A 23 53.33 -3.57 -3.33
C LEU A 23 52.24 -3.92 -4.35
N ARG A 24 52.17 -5.18 -4.82
CA ARG A 24 51.05 -5.63 -5.67
C ARG A 24 49.72 -5.62 -4.93
N ASN A 25 49.65 -6.10 -3.69
CA ASN A 25 48.42 -6.03 -2.91
C ASN A 25 47.97 -4.60 -2.65
N TRP A 26 48.89 -3.67 -2.40
CA TRP A 26 48.58 -2.25 -2.21
C TRP A 26 48.29 -1.54 -3.55
N VAL A 27 48.89 -1.93 -4.67
CA VAL A 27 48.57 -1.44 -6.03
C VAL A 27 47.24 -2.01 -6.53
N THR A 28 46.87 -3.22 -6.13
CA THR A 28 45.55 -3.81 -6.39
C THR A 28 44.50 -3.19 -5.46
N ALA A 29 44.85 -2.92 -4.19
CA ALA A 29 43.99 -2.19 -3.25
C ALA A 29 43.88 -0.68 -3.54
N ALA A 30 44.89 -0.10 -4.18
CA ALA A 30 44.90 1.28 -4.68
C ALA A 30 44.67 1.33 -6.21
N SER A 31 44.26 0.21 -6.82
CA SER A 31 43.79 0.22 -8.20
C SER A 31 42.48 1.00 -8.19
N PRO A 32 42.43 2.18 -8.82
CA PRO A 32 41.25 3.03 -8.79
C PRO A 32 40.01 2.28 -9.28
N GLU A 33 40.19 1.28 -10.16
CA GLU A 33 39.11 0.48 -10.75
C GLU A 33 38.25 -0.28 -9.72
N SER A 34 38.82 -0.82 -8.63
CA SER A 34 38.05 -1.60 -7.63
C SER A 34 37.36 -0.72 -6.58
N THR A 35 38.00 0.38 -6.19
CA THR A 35 37.42 1.34 -5.25
C THR A 35 36.37 2.21 -5.94
N GLU A 36 36.59 2.58 -7.20
CA GLU A 36 35.59 3.28 -8.02
C GLU A 36 34.40 2.37 -8.37
N GLN A 37 34.62 1.07 -8.63
CA GLN A 37 33.51 0.11 -8.81
C GLN A 37 32.68 -0.07 -7.55
N ASP A 38 33.30 -0.29 -6.38
CA ASP A 38 32.57 -0.44 -5.11
C ASP A 38 31.84 0.86 -4.73
N ILE A 39 32.44 2.02 -4.99
CA ILE A 39 31.77 3.33 -4.83
C ILE A 39 30.60 3.49 -5.79
N SER A 40 30.75 3.05 -7.04
CA SER A 40 29.68 3.09 -8.03
C SER A 40 28.54 2.13 -7.66
N GLU A 41 28.85 0.91 -7.19
CA GLU A 41 27.87 -0.09 -6.79
C GLU A 41 27.07 0.37 -5.56
N LYS A 42 27.73 0.87 -4.50
CA LYS A 42 26.99 1.39 -3.33
C LYS A 42 26.17 2.64 -3.66
N THR A 43 26.63 3.47 -4.59
CA THR A 43 25.85 4.62 -5.09
C THR A 43 24.66 4.14 -5.91
N PHE A 44 24.83 3.11 -6.73
CA PHE A 44 23.74 2.49 -7.47
C PHE A 44 22.72 1.84 -6.53
N LEU A 45 23.18 1.13 -5.49
CA LEU A 45 22.32 0.51 -4.48
C LEU A 45 21.53 1.53 -3.66
N THR A 46 22.12 2.67 -3.29
CA THR A 46 21.38 3.74 -2.60
C THR A 46 20.35 4.41 -3.49
N LEU A 47 20.67 4.62 -4.77
CA LEU A 47 19.70 5.10 -5.76
C LEU A 47 18.56 4.10 -5.97
N LEU A 48 18.87 2.80 -6.07
CA LEU A 48 17.85 1.75 -6.15
C LEU A 48 16.96 1.71 -4.90
N GLN A 49 17.57 1.81 -3.71
CA GLN A 49 16.82 1.84 -2.46
C GLN A 49 15.89 3.06 -2.40
N GLN A 50 16.36 4.23 -2.86
CA GLN A 50 15.54 5.44 -2.91
C GLN A 50 14.40 5.32 -3.92
N VAL A 51 14.65 4.85 -5.15
CA VAL A 51 13.62 4.61 -6.17
C VAL A 51 12.60 3.56 -5.68
N SER A 52 13.06 2.53 -4.97
CA SER A 52 12.19 1.51 -4.39
C SER A 52 11.31 2.08 -3.27
N LEU A 53 11.85 2.90 -2.38
CA LEU A 53 11.09 3.58 -1.33
C LEU A 53 10.10 4.59 -1.90
N GLU A 54 10.51 5.35 -2.92
CA GLU A 54 9.63 6.28 -3.64
C GLU A 54 8.47 5.52 -4.29
N GLY A 55 8.74 4.40 -4.97
CA GLY A 55 7.71 3.52 -5.54
C GLY A 55 6.80 2.89 -4.49
N LEU A 56 7.33 2.50 -3.32
CA LEU A 56 6.54 1.96 -2.21
C LEU A 56 5.62 3.04 -1.61
N SER A 57 6.16 4.25 -1.42
CA SER A 57 5.43 5.39 -0.87
C SER A 57 4.31 5.87 -1.80
N GLN A 58 4.56 5.87 -3.11
CA GLN A 58 3.57 6.17 -4.14
C GLN A 58 2.44 5.15 -4.13
N ASN A 59 2.78 3.85 -4.13
CA ASN A 59 1.78 2.78 -4.06
C ASN A 59 0.90 2.87 -2.82
N ILE A 60 1.45 3.26 -1.66
CA ILE A 60 0.66 3.45 -0.43
C ILE A 60 -0.26 4.68 -0.55
N ARG A 61 0.24 5.79 -1.10
CA ARG A 61 -0.52 7.04 -1.25
C ARG A 61 -1.68 6.89 -2.23
N GLU A 62 -1.43 6.23 -3.35
CA GLU A 62 -2.43 5.95 -4.37
C GLU A 62 -3.53 5.02 -3.83
N ARG A 63 -3.15 3.92 -3.15
CA ARG A 63 -4.12 3.00 -2.54
C ARG A 63 -5.03 3.67 -1.53
N LYS A 64 -4.52 4.61 -0.72
CA LYS A 64 -5.34 5.39 0.22
C LYS A 64 -6.37 6.23 -0.54
N LYS A 65 -5.94 6.92 -1.58
CA LYS A 65 -6.81 7.79 -2.37
C LYS A 65 -7.89 6.98 -3.10
N TYR A 66 -7.54 5.85 -3.72
CA TYR A 66 -8.52 4.99 -4.38
C TYR A 66 -9.46 4.29 -3.39
N ALA A 67 -8.95 3.80 -2.26
CA ALA A 67 -9.78 3.17 -1.23
C ALA A 67 -10.82 4.16 -0.66
N GLU A 68 -10.42 5.42 -0.45
CA GLU A 68 -11.32 6.47 0.03
C GLU A 68 -12.45 6.79 -0.97
N TYR A 69 -12.13 6.93 -2.26
CA TYR A 69 -13.15 7.15 -3.30
C TYR A 69 -14.11 5.96 -3.43
N ILE A 70 -13.59 4.73 -3.41
CA ILE A 70 -14.42 3.52 -3.50
C ILE A 70 -15.33 3.43 -2.27
N PHE A 71 -14.80 3.70 -1.07
CA PHE A 71 -15.59 3.69 0.16
C PHE A 71 -16.72 4.72 0.11
N TRP A 72 -16.42 5.94 -0.34
CA TRP A 72 -17.43 6.99 -0.47
C TRP A 72 -18.48 6.64 -1.52
N MET A 73 -18.08 6.09 -2.67
CA MET A 73 -18.98 5.64 -3.74
C MET A 73 -19.95 4.56 -3.26
N VAL A 74 -19.45 3.53 -2.55
CA VAL A 74 -20.30 2.47 -1.99
C VAL A 74 -21.23 3.02 -0.92
N SER A 75 -20.75 3.91 -0.06
CA SER A 75 -21.58 4.54 0.98
C SER A 75 -22.73 5.35 0.36
N VAL A 76 -22.46 6.17 -0.64
CA VAL A 76 -23.48 6.93 -1.38
C VAL A 76 -24.47 6.01 -2.07
N TRP A 77 -23.99 4.91 -2.68
CA TRP A 77 -24.85 3.92 -3.29
C TRP A 77 -25.81 3.26 -2.27
N LEU A 78 -25.31 2.89 -1.10
CA LEU A 78 -26.14 2.31 -0.03
C LEU A 78 -27.18 3.30 0.47
N VAL A 79 -26.80 4.57 0.68
CA VAL A 79 -27.74 5.64 1.06
C VAL A 79 -28.81 5.81 -0.02
N MET A 80 -28.43 5.79 -1.30
CA MET A 80 -29.38 5.88 -2.41
C MET A 80 -30.37 4.71 -2.41
N VAL A 81 -29.92 3.46 -2.23
CA VAL A 81 -30.82 2.30 -2.14
C VAL A 81 -31.79 2.43 -0.97
N ILE A 82 -31.30 2.81 0.21
CA ILE A 82 -32.14 3.03 1.40
C ILE A 82 -33.17 4.14 1.13
N LEU A 83 -32.74 5.24 0.51
CA LEU A 83 -33.60 6.36 0.18
C LEU A 83 -34.69 5.94 -0.82
N ILE A 84 -34.35 5.15 -1.84
CA ILE A 84 -35.32 4.61 -2.80
C ILE A 84 -36.37 3.76 -2.07
N VAL A 85 -35.96 2.86 -1.17
CA VAL A 85 -36.88 2.03 -0.38
C VAL A 85 -37.77 2.91 0.52
N TRP A 86 -37.20 3.93 1.16
CA TRP A 86 -37.93 4.87 2.00
C TRP A 86 -38.97 5.68 1.21
N LEU A 87 -38.62 6.17 0.02
CA LEU A 87 -39.54 6.88 -0.87
C LEU A 87 -40.70 5.99 -1.36
N ASN A 88 -40.46 4.69 -1.60
CA ASN A 88 -41.55 3.75 -1.93
C ASN A 88 -42.56 3.61 -0.80
N GLY A 89 -42.11 3.66 0.45
CA GLY A 89 -42.99 3.59 1.62
C GLY A 89 -43.87 4.83 1.81
N LEU A 90 -43.42 6.00 1.31
CA LEU A 90 -44.14 7.27 1.44
C LEU A 90 -45.23 7.47 0.37
N GLY A 91 -45.09 6.84 -0.79
CA GLY A 91 -46.09 6.84 -1.87
C GLY A 91 -46.20 8.16 -2.66
N GLU A 92 -46.42 9.29 -1.99
CA GLU A 92 -46.39 10.64 -2.56
C GLU A 92 -45.26 11.46 -1.97
N VAL A 93 -44.37 11.96 -2.83
CA VAL A 93 -43.19 12.73 -2.46
C VAL A 93 -43.32 14.14 -3.02
N TYR A 94 -43.27 15.14 -2.14
CA TYR A 94 -43.27 16.55 -2.52
C TYR A 94 -41.83 17.06 -2.58
N CYS A 95 -41.32 17.30 -3.79
CA CYS A 95 -40.00 17.86 -3.99
C CYS A 95 -40.11 19.37 -4.24
N TYR A 96 -39.27 20.18 -3.58
CA TYR A 96 -39.13 21.58 -3.94
C TYR A 96 -38.52 21.70 -5.34
N ASN A 97 -39.09 22.56 -6.17
CA ASN A 97 -38.54 22.84 -7.49
C ASN A 97 -37.22 23.59 -7.37
N PHE A 98 -36.11 22.87 -7.46
CA PHE A 98 -34.77 23.47 -7.51
C PHE A 98 -34.59 24.44 -8.70
N LEU A 99 -35.32 24.21 -9.80
CA LEU A 99 -35.28 25.01 -11.03
C LEU A 99 -36.24 26.22 -11.02
N ASP A 100 -37.07 26.39 -9.99
CA ASP A 100 -37.99 27.54 -9.86
C ASP A 100 -37.28 28.90 -9.96
N PRO A 101 -36.07 29.12 -9.36
CA PRO A 101 -35.34 30.38 -9.49
C PRO A 101 -34.96 30.73 -10.94
N ILE A 102 -34.79 29.71 -11.80
CA ILE A 102 -34.33 29.87 -13.18
C ILE A 102 -35.52 29.97 -14.15
N LEU A 103 -36.57 29.17 -13.95
CA LEU A 103 -37.66 29.04 -14.93
C LEU A 103 -38.85 29.99 -14.68
N ARG A 104 -38.92 30.66 -13.51
CA ARG A 104 -40.00 31.60 -13.13
C ARG A 104 -41.41 31.07 -13.47
N THR A 105 -41.60 29.77 -13.28
CA THR A 105 -42.85 29.05 -13.62
C THR A 105 -43.87 29.11 -12.47
N GLY A 106 -43.47 29.53 -11.27
CA GLY A 106 -44.38 29.76 -10.13
C GLY A 106 -44.86 28.49 -9.44
N VAL A 107 -44.31 27.34 -9.81
CA VAL A 107 -44.64 26.03 -9.23
C VAL A 107 -43.61 25.70 -8.16
N LYS A 108 -43.96 25.81 -6.88
CA LYS A 108 -43.01 25.59 -5.76
C LYS A 108 -42.72 24.12 -5.46
N TYR A 109 -43.66 23.23 -5.77
CA TYR A 109 -43.60 21.81 -5.44
C TYR A 109 -43.89 20.96 -6.69
N ILE A 110 -43.09 19.93 -6.95
CA ILE A 110 -43.47 18.82 -7.83
C ILE A 110 -43.91 17.67 -6.95
N SER A 111 -45.13 17.18 -7.20
CA SER A 111 -45.59 15.91 -6.62
C SER A 111 -45.14 14.77 -7.54
N PHE A 112 -44.35 13.86 -6.99
CA PHE A 112 -44.01 12.59 -7.64
C PHE A 112 -44.66 11.45 -6.87
N LYS A 113 -45.51 10.68 -7.55
CA LYS A 113 -45.99 9.42 -7.03
C LYS A 113 -44.97 8.34 -7.36
N PHE A 114 -44.25 7.87 -6.35
CA PHE A 114 -43.19 6.88 -6.52
C PHE A 114 -43.67 5.52 -6.01
N GLN A 115 -43.95 4.61 -6.95
CA GLN A 115 -44.34 3.24 -6.66
C GLN A 115 -43.53 2.30 -7.55
N LEU A 116 -42.65 1.51 -6.93
CA LEU A 116 -41.99 0.40 -7.59
C LEU A 116 -42.86 -0.85 -7.48
N SER A 117 -42.78 -1.71 -8.50
CA SER A 117 -43.35 -3.06 -8.42
C SER A 117 -42.63 -3.86 -7.33
N ASP A 118 -43.37 -4.72 -6.63
CA ASP A 118 -42.85 -5.64 -5.61
C ASP A 118 -41.61 -6.41 -6.11
N ALA A 119 -41.64 -6.85 -7.36
CA ALA A 119 -40.51 -7.55 -7.98
C ALA A 119 -39.24 -6.68 -8.02
N VAL A 120 -39.38 -5.39 -8.34
CA VAL A 120 -38.25 -4.44 -8.42
C VAL A 120 -37.76 -4.08 -7.01
N LEU A 121 -38.67 -3.88 -6.06
CA LEU A 121 -38.33 -3.59 -4.66
C LEU A 121 -37.56 -4.75 -4.03
N ILE A 122 -38.06 -5.98 -4.21
CA ILE A 122 -37.40 -7.19 -3.72
C ILE A 122 -36.06 -7.39 -4.42
N ALA A 123 -35.99 -7.23 -5.75
CA ALA A 123 -34.72 -7.34 -6.47
C ALA A 123 -33.68 -6.31 -6.00
N LEU A 124 -34.10 -5.08 -5.73
CA LEU A 124 -33.24 -4.01 -5.24
C LEU A 124 -32.68 -4.33 -3.84
N ILE A 125 -33.56 -4.71 -2.90
CA ILE A 125 -33.15 -5.04 -1.53
C ILE A 125 -32.28 -6.30 -1.53
N THR A 126 -32.69 -7.35 -2.22
CA THR A 126 -31.93 -8.62 -2.27
C THR A 126 -30.56 -8.44 -2.89
N THR A 127 -30.45 -7.69 -4.01
CA THR A 127 -29.14 -7.42 -4.64
C THR A 127 -28.25 -6.59 -3.71
N ALA A 128 -28.80 -5.59 -3.00
CA ALA A 128 -28.04 -4.83 -2.01
C ALA A 128 -27.56 -5.71 -0.85
N THR A 129 -28.42 -6.59 -0.31
CA THR A 129 -28.07 -7.54 0.76
C THR A 129 -27.00 -8.53 0.31
N VAL A 130 -27.13 -9.10 -0.89
CA VAL A 130 -26.14 -10.05 -1.46
C VAL A 130 -24.81 -9.35 -1.68
N ASN A 131 -24.81 -8.12 -2.19
CA ASN A 131 -23.58 -7.34 -2.36
C ASN A 131 -22.88 -7.13 -1.01
N ILE A 132 -23.58 -6.60 0.01
CA ILE A 132 -23.01 -6.36 1.34
C ILE A 132 -22.49 -7.68 1.96
N THR A 133 -23.28 -8.75 1.89
CA THR A 133 -22.90 -10.06 2.43
C THR A 133 -21.65 -10.61 1.75
N THR A 134 -21.54 -10.46 0.43
CA THR A 134 -20.37 -10.90 -0.33
C THR A 134 -19.13 -10.15 0.10
N PHE A 135 -19.18 -8.81 0.19
CA PHE A 135 -18.05 -8.02 0.68
C PHE A 135 -17.68 -8.41 2.11
N PHE A 136 -18.66 -8.59 3.00
CA PHE A 136 -18.43 -8.99 4.37
C PHE A 136 -17.74 -10.37 4.47
N LEU A 137 -18.19 -11.36 3.69
CA LEU A 137 -17.57 -12.68 3.65
C LEU A 137 -16.14 -12.63 3.08
N VAL A 138 -15.91 -11.83 2.04
CA VAL A 138 -14.57 -11.65 1.49
C VAL A 138 -13.64 -10.99 2.51
N VAL A 139 -14.10 -9.95 3.21
CA VAL A 139 -13.30 -9.25 4.23
C VAL A 139 -13.03 -10.15 5.43
N THR A 140 -14.01 -10.90 5.92
CA THR A 140 -13.81 -11.86 7.03
C THR A 140 -12.85 -12.97 6.63
N LYS A 141 -12.97 -13.52 5.40
CA LYS A 141 -12.02 -14.50 4.86
C LYS A 141 -10.61 -13.92 4.67
N TYR A 142 -10.52 -12.64 4.31
CA TYR A 142 -9.24 -11.94 4.15
C TYR A 142 -8.55 -11.69 5.50
N LEU A 143 -9.32 -11.32 6.54
CA LEU A 143 -8.79 -11.05 7.88
C LEU A 143 -8.45 -12.33 8.65
N PHE A 144 -9.22 -13.40 8.45
CA PHE A 144 -9.04 -14.69 9.11
C PHE A 144 -8.86 -15.80 8.06
N PRO A 145 -7.72 -15.85 7.36
CA PRO A 145 -7.44 -16.95 6.46
C PRO A 145 -7.31 -18.23 7.28
N ASN A 146 -8.17 -19.21 7.00
CA ASN A 146 -8.00 -20.56 7.51
C ASN A 146 -6.66 -21.07 7.00
N THR A 147 -5.67 -21.17 7.89
CA THR A 147 -4.41 -21.83 7.55
C THR A 147 -4.75 -23.30 7.32
N PRO A 148 -4.56 -23.85 6.11
CA PRO A 148 -4.67 -25.28 5.92
C PRO A 148 -3.54 -25.88 6.75
N GLU A 149 -3.90 -26.53 7.85
CA GLU A 149 -2.99 -27.33 8.65
C GLU A 149 -2.33 -28.31 7.69
N LYS A 150 -1.01 -28.16 7.48
CA LYS A 150 -0.25 -29.09 6.65
C LYS A 150 -0.22 -30.40 7.40
N GLU A 151 -1.08 -31.31 6.97
CA GLU A 151 -1.09 -32.71 7.36
C GLU A 151 0.35 -33.22 7.26
N SER A 152 0.96 -33.47 8.42
CA SER A 152 2.35 -33.89 8.51
C SER A 152 2.42 -35.32 7.95
N PRO A 153 3.33 -35.62 7.01
CA PRO A 153 3.39 -36.95 6.43
C PRO A 153 3.66 -37.99 7.52
N PRO A 154 3.10 -39.21 7.38
CA PRO A 154 3.26 -40.26 8.37
C PRO A 154 4.76 -40.55 8.53
N VAL A 155 5.23 -40.54 9.77
CA VAL A 155 6.57 -41.04 10.10
C VAL A 155 6.50 -42.55 9.96
N GLU A 156 7.06 -43.05 8.86
CA GLU A 156 7.32 -44.47 8.61
C GLU A 156 8.63 -44.91 9.29
#